data_AF-A0A3D6EFH0-F1
#
_entry.id   AF-A0A3D6EFH0-F1
#
_cell.length_a   1.000
_cell.length_b   1.000
_cell.length_c   1.000
_cell.angle_alpha   90.00
_cell.angle_beta   90.00
_cell.angle_gamma   90.00
#
_symmetry.space_group_name_H-M   'P 1'
#
loop_
_entity.id
_entity.type
_entity.pdbx_description
1 polymer ?
#
loop_
_entity_poly.entity_id
_entity_poly.type
_entity_poly.pdbx_seq_one_letter_code
_entity_poly.pdbx_strand_id
1 'polypeptide(L)'
;METATSMPMWGDILTNKILATASVILFLLYLGDLFKLMPPMIYSMGRPRGISTFEHNVSIARIRNRIAIICILPFCLIADRFSLYEPTFFRSIPPQWSAVATTGALIAYLSLRQILNLAISPRLLGRDNAIAAKRSLYSFFILLCFVMILTTGAVIFFKADGSVSRVVFYSEIALFFLCSMVKTTQFLRNVCSKLHTFLYLCTLEIVPAAVLVLSTLV
;
A
#
# COMPACT_ATOMS: atom_id res chain seq x y z
N MET A 1 -13.24 -4.35 -44.84
CA MET A 1 -12.03 -3.59 -44.44
C MET A 1 -12.18 -3.34 -42.95
N GLU A 2 -11.73 -4.29 -42.15
CA GLU A 2 -11.85 -4.25 -40.68
C GLU A 2 -11.06 -3.05 -40.15
N THR A 3 -11.76 -2.13 -39.50
CA THR A 3 -11.14 -1.07 -38.71
C THR A 3 -10.40 -1.74 -37.56
N ALA A 4 -9.07 -1.76 -37.63
CA ALA A 4 -8.23 -2.09 -36.49
C ALA A 4 -8.54 -1.09 -35.37
N THR A 5 -9.42 -1.47 -34.45
CA THR A 5 -9.68 -0.72 -33.23
C THR A 5 -8.44 -0.81 -32.38
N SER A 6 -7.57 0.20 -32.46
CA SER A 6 -6.49 0.41 -31.52
C SER A 6 -7.08 0.31 -30.11
N MET A 7 -6.52 -0.56 -29.26
CA MET A 7 -6.97 -0.65 -27.87
C MET A 7 -6.90 0.75 -27.24
N PRO A 8 -7.95 1.20 -26.54
CA PRO A 8 -7.95 2.52 -25.92
C PRO A 8 -6.77 2.61 -24.97
N MET A 9 -5.98 3.70 -25.05
CA MET A 9 -4.90 3.88 -24.10
C MET A 9 -5.50 4.00 -22.69
N TRP A 10 -4.78 3.57 -21.65
CA TRP A 10 -5.27 3.61 -20.27
C TRP A 10 -5.87 4.98 -19.88
N GLY A 11 -5.25 6.05 -20.41
CA GLY A 11 -5.67 7.43 -20.20
C GLY A 11 -6.92 7.84 -20.96
N ASP A 12 -7.39 7.10 -21.95
CA ASP A 12 -8.61 7.42 -22.73
C ASP A 12 -9.88 6.87 -22.06
N ILE A 13 -9.74 5.89 -21.17
CA ILE A 13 -10.84 5.28 -20.43
C ILE A 13 -11.44 6.31 -19.47
N LEU A 14 -12.72 6.64 -19.65
CA LEU A 14 -13.42 7.65 -18.87
C LEU A 14 -13.37 7.35 -17.35
N THR A 15 -13.56 6.09 -16.95
CA THR A 15 -13.49 5.66 -15.55
C THR A 15 -12.14 6.02 -14.92
N ASN A 16 -11.04 5.74 -15.62
CA ASN A 16 -9.69 6.02 -15.14
C ASN A 16 -9.44 7.53 -15.03
N LYS A 17 -9.95 8.33 -15.98
CA LYS A 17 -9.91 9.80 -15.90
C LYS A 17 -10.63 10.31 -14.65
N ILE A 18 -11.87 9.87 -14.42
CA ILE A 18 -12.68 10.28 -13.27
C ILE A 18 -11.97 9.92 -11.96
N LEU A 19 -11.50 8.69 -11.84
CA LEU A 19 -10.80 8.22 -10.64
C LEU A 19 -9.47 8.95 -10.42
N ALA A 20 -8.70 9.23 -11.48
CA ALA A 20 -7.48 10.01 -11.40
C ALA A 20 -7.75 11.45 -10.96
N THR A 21 -8.76 12.11 -11.52
CA THR A 21 -9.17 13.46 -11.10
C THR A 21 -9.61 13.47 -9.64
N ALA A 22 -10.42 12.50 -9.22
CA ALA A 22 -10.83 12.35 -7.82
C ALA A 22 -9.63 12.15 -6.89
N SER A 23 -8.66 11.31 -7.30
CA SER A 23 -7.42 11.08 -6.55
C SER A 23 -6.60 12.36 -6.37
N VAL A 24 -6.45 13.16 -7.42
CA VAL A 24 -5.76 14.46 -7.35
C VAL A 24 -6.48 15.41 -6.41
N ILE A 25 -7.81 15.54 -6.53
CA ILE A 25 -8.61 16.40 -5.65
C ILE A 25 -8.45 15.97 -4.19
N LEU A 26 -8.56 14.68 -3.89
CA LEU A 26 -8.35 14.16 -2.53
C LEU A 26 -6.95 14.48 -2.01
N PHE A 27 -5.91 14.29 -2.83
CA PHE A 27 -4.54 14.61 -2.42
C PHE A 27 -4.36 16.11 -2.11
N LEU A 28 -4.96 17.00 -2.91
CA LEU A 28 -4.92 18.44 -2.68
C LEU A 28 -5.68 18.85 -1.40
N LEU A 29 -6.86 18.27 -1.16
CA LEU A 29 -7.67 18.55 0.02
C LEU A 29 -6.94 18.17 1.32
N TYR A 30 -6.18 17.07 1.30
CA TYR A 30 -5.45 16.57 2.47
C TYR A 30 -3.96 16.92 2.49
N LEU A 31 -3.51 17.81 1.60
CA LEU A 31 -2.10 18.20 1.48
C LEU A 31 -1.54 18.83 2.77
N GLY A 32 -2.33 19.63 3.48
CA GLY A 32 -1.93 20.21 4.76
C GLY A 32 -1.75 19.14 5.85
N ASP A 33 -2.68 18.19 5.93
CA ASP A 33 -2.61 17.05 6.85
C ASP A 33 -1.37 16.17 6.54
N LEU A 34 -1.05 16.02 5.26
CA LEU A 34 0.13 15.30 4.77
C LEU A 34 1.44 15.94 5.25
N PHE A 35 1.62 17.25 5.02
CA PHE A 35 2.81 17.96 5.47
C PHE A 35 2.97 17.94 6.99
N LYS A 36 1.86 18.04 7.72
CA LYS A 36 1.84 17.91 9.19
C LYS A 36 2.25 16.52 9.67
N LEU A 37 1.90 15.48 8.90
CA LEU A 37 2.15 14.08 9.24
C LEU A 37 3.60 13.64 8.95
N MET A 38 4.26 14.23 7.96
CA MET A 38 5.58 13.78 7.49
C MET A 38 6.68 13.84 8.57
N PRO A 39 6.94 14.96 9.27
CA PRO A 39 7.98 15.03 10.30
C PRO A 39 7.83 13.99 11.43
N PRO A 40 6.66 13.84 12.08
CA PRO A 40 6.52 12.85 13.16
C PRO A 40 6.61 11.41 12.63
N MET A 41 6.18 11.14 11.39
CA MET A 41 6.34 9.81 10.79
C MET A 41 7.81 9.46 10.57
N ILE A 42 8.58 10.33 9.90
CA ILE A 42 10.01 10.10 9.66
C ILE A 42 10.76 9.94 10.98
N TYR A 43 10.48 10.80 11.96
CA TYR A 43 11.07 10.72 13.27
C TYR A 43 10.76 9.40 13.99
N SER A 44 9.50 8.95 13.92
CA SER A 44 9.08 7.67 14.53
C SER A 44 9.77 6.47 13.88
N MET A 45 10.04 6.52 12.57
CA MET A 45 10.74 5.45 11.86
C MET A 45 12.20 5.31 12.30
N GLY A 46 12.85 6.41 12.68
CA GLY A 46 14.22 6.40 13.19
C GLY A 46 14.39 5.72 14.55
N ARG A 47 13.30 5.46 15.29
CA ARG A 47 13.37 5.00 16.69
C ARG A 47 12.75 3.61 16.89
N PRO A 48 13.40 2.69 17.63
CA PRO A 48 12.84 1.36 17.91
C PRO A 48 11.48 1.36 18.63
N ARG A 49 11.22 2.37 19.47
CA ARG A 49 9.92 2.59 20.15
C ARG A 49 9.03 3.61 19.46
N GLY A 50 9.43 4.12 18.29
CA GLY A 50 8.68 5.17 17.60
C GLY A 50 7.27 4.73 17.20
N ILE A 51 7.06 3.46 16.88
CA ILE A 51 5.75 2.89 16.55
C ILE A 51 4.77 3.04 17.73
N SER A 52 5.17 2.68 18.96
CA SER A 52 4.28 2.83 20.12
C SER A 52 4.08 4.30 20.48
N THR A 53 5.15 5.11 20.54
CA THR A 53 5.05 6.55 20.84
C THR A 53 4.12 7.29 19.87
N PHE A 54 4.14 6.90 18.59
CA PHE A 54 3.28 7.48 17.57
C PHE A 54 1.78 7.18 17.82
N GLU A 55 1.45 5.98 18.29
CA GLU A 55 0.06 5.63 18.65
C GLU A 55 -0.46 6.40 19.88
N HIS A 56 0.42 6.82 20.79
CA HIS A 56 0.01 7.61 21.97
C HIS A 56 -0.43 9.03 21.58
N ASN A 57 0.06 9.56 20.45
CA ASN A 57 -0.45 10.80 19.90
C ASN A 57 -1.71 10.54 19.06
N VAL A 58 -2.86 10.46 19.72
CA VAL A 58 -4.15 10.11 19.12
C VAL A 58 -4.55 11.06 17.98
N SER A 59 -4.14 12.33 18.02
CA SER A 59 -4.41 13.28 16.94
C SER A 59 -3.64 12.91 15.67
N ILE A 60 -2.34 12.68 15.79
CA ILE A 60 -1.47 12.36 14.64
C ILE A 60 -1.78 10.95 14.11
N ALA A 61 -2.05 9.99 14.99
CA ALA A 61 -2.46 8.63 14.61
C ALA A 61 -3.77 8.62 13.79
N ARG A 62 -4.74 9.48 14.14
CA ARG A 62 -5.98 9.65 13.36
C ARG A 62 -5.71 10.25 11.99
N ILE A 63 -4.88 11.29 11.90
CA ILE A 63 -4.46 11.89 10.63
C ILE A 63 -3.80 10.85 9.73
N ARG A 64 -2.86 10.05 10.27
CA ARG A 64 -2.22 8.94 9.53
C ARG A 64 -3.24 7.95 8.99
N ASN A 65 -4.17 7.47 9.82
CA ASN A 65 -5.12 6.45 9.39
C ASN A 65 -6.04 6.96 8.27
N ARG A 66 -6.46 8.23 8.34
CA ARG A 66 -7.26 8.87 7.30
C ARG A 66 -6.46 9.00 6.00
N ILE A 67 -5.21 9.47 6.08
CA ILE A 67 -4.33 9.58 4.92
C ILE A 67 -4.06 8.21 4.30
N ALA A 68 -3.83 7.17 5.10
CA ALA A 68 -3.61 5.81 4.59
C ALA A 68 -4.79 5.32 3.74
N ILE A 69 -6.03 5.64 4.13
CA ILE A 69 -7.23 5.33 3.34
C ILE A 69 -7.23 6.12 2.04
N ILE A 70 -6.91 7.41 2.08
CA ILE A 70 -6.83 8.27 0.90
C ILE A 70 -5.77 7.76 -0.08
N CYS A 71 -4.65 7.24 0.41
CA CYS A 71 -3.56 6.69 -0.40
C CYS A 71 -3.93 5.41 -1.17
N ILE A 72 -5.02 4.72 -0.82
CA ILE A 72 -5.45 3.48 -1.52
C ILE A 72 -5.73 3.76 -2.99
N LEU A 73 -6.57 4.75 -3.28
CA LEU A 73 -6.96 5.09 -4.65
C LEU A 73 -5.77 5.43 -5.57
N PRO A 74 -4.87 6.37 -5.22
CA PRO A 74 -3.69 6.70 -6.04
C PRO A 74 -2.75 5.52 -6.19
N PHE A 75 -2.53 4.73 -5.13
CA PHE A 75 -1.72 3.51 -5.24
C PHE A 75 -2.32 2.54 -6.27
N CYS A 76 -3.62 2.27 -6.21
CA CYS A 76 -4.30 1.38 -7.15
C CYS A 76 -4.30 1.92 -8.58
N LEU A 77 -4.44 3.23 -8.79
CA LEU A 77 -4.38 3.83 -10.11
C LEU A 77 -2.98 3.74 -10.73
N ILE A 78 -1.93 3.91 -9.93
CA ILE A 78 -0.54 3.73 -10.39
C ILE A 78 -0.31 2.24 -10.70
N ALA A 79 -0.75 1.34 -9.83
CA ALA A 79 -0.62 -0.10 -10.04
C ALA A 79 -1.34 -0.57 -11.31
N ASP A 80 -2.54 -0.05 -11.57
CA ASP A 80 -3.31 -0.36 -12.77
C ASP A 80 -2.67 0.22 -14.04
N ARG A 81 -2.23 1.49 -14.00
CA ARG A 81 -1.61 2.17 -15.14
C ARG A 81 -0.34 1.50 -15.62
N PHE A 82 0.47 0.99 -14.70
CA PHE A 82 1.75 0.34 -15.02
C PHE A 82 1.66 -1.18 -15.08
N SER A 83 0.45 -1.76 -15.00
CA SER A 83 0.25 -3.21 -15.04
C SER A 83 1.06 -3.96 -13.96
N LEU A 84 1.06 -3.43 -12.73
CA LEU A 84 1.81 -4.04 -11.61
C LEU A 84 1.10 -5.27 -11.01
N TYR A 85 -0.16 -5.50 -11.36
CA TYR A 85 -0.96 -6.62 -10.88
C TYR A 85 -1.93 -7.08 -11.97
N GLU A 86 -1.54 -8.12 -12.71
CA GLU A 86 -2.33 -8.69 -13.83
C GLU A 86 -2.51 -10.20 -13.66
N PRO A 87 -3.33 -10.64 -12.69
CA PRO A 87 -3.63 -12.06 -12.53
C PRO A 87 -4.42 -12.61 -13.72
N THR A 88 -4.38 -13.92 -13.95
CA THR A 88 -5.05 -14.54 -15.11
C THR A 88 -6.55 -14.29 -15.13
N PHE A 89 -7.18 -14.27 -13.96
CA PHE A 89 -8.61 -13.99 -13.80
C PHE A 89 -9.00 -12.53 -14.08
N PHE A 90 -8.05 -11.58 -14.17
CA PHE A 90 -8.36 -10.22 -14.63
C PHE A 90 -8.59 -10.15 -16.14
N ARG A 91 -8.19 -11.18 -16.91
CA ARG A 91 -8.40 -11.19 -18.37
C ARG A 91 -9.87 -11.21 -18.78
N SER A 92 -10.77 -11.64 -17.90
CA SER A 92 -12.22 -11.62 -18.14
C SER A 92 -12.88 -10.28 -17.79
N ILE A 93 -12.15 -9.36 -17.16
CA ILE A 93 -12.67 -8.07 -16.72
C ILE A 93 -12.50 -7.04 -17.84
N PRO A 94 -13.55 -6.30 -18.21
CA PRO A 94 -13.43 -5.24 -19.21
C PRO A 94 -12.43 -4.16 -18.78
N PRO A 95 -11.67 -3.53 -19.70
CA PRO A 95 -10.67 -2.51 -19.36
C PRO A 95 -11.22 -1.32 -18.56
N GLN A 96 -12.51 -1.02 -18.68
CA GLN A 96 -13.18 0.06 -17.94
C GLN A 96 -13.25 -0.19 -16.42
N TRP A 97 -13.10 -1.44 -15.99
CA TRP A 97 -13.19 -1.88 -14.61
C TRP A 97 -11.84 -2.32 -14.03
N SER A 98 -10.74 -2.18 -14.79
CA SER A 98 -9.41 -2.62 -14.35
C SER A 98 -8.96 -1.94 -13.04
N ALA A 99 -9.05 -0.60 -12.98
CA ALA A 99 -8.68 0.16 -11.80
C ALA A 99 -9.53 -0.20 -10.56
N VAL A 100 -10.83 -0.49 -10.78
CA VAL A 100 -11.76 -0.91 -9.73
C VAL A 100 -11.41 -2.33 -9.26
N ALA A 101 -11.09 -3.23 -10.19
CA ALA A 101 -10.65 -4.59 -9.87
C ALA A 101 -9.33 -4.59 -9.08
N THR A 102 -8.36 -3.77 -9.47
CA THR A 102 -7.10 -3.56 -8.75
C THR A 102 -7.35 -3.02 -7.34
N THR A 103 -8.31 -2.11 -7.18
CA THR A 103 -8.74 -1.63 -5.86
C THR A 103 -9.40 -2.73 -5.03
N GLY A 104 -10.26 -3.55 -5.66
CA GLY A 104 -10.88 -4.71 -5.04
C GLY A 104 -9.86 -5.73 -4.55
N ALA A 105 -8.81 -6.01 -5.34
CA ALA A 105 -7.72 -6.91 -4.94
C ALA A 105 -6.96 -6.38 -3.72
N LEU A 106 -6.67 -5.07 -3.67
CA LEU A 106 -6.04 -4.45 -2.50
C LEU A 106 -6.95 -4.52 -1.26
N ILE A 107 -8.26 -4.26 -1.42
CA ILE A 107 -9.22 -4.37 -0.32
C ILE A 107 -9.33 -5.82 0.17
N ALA A 108 -9.32 -6.80 -0.73
CA ALA A 108 -9.32 -8.21 -0.38
C ALA A 108 -8.06 -8.59 0.42
N TYR A 109 -6.88 -8.12 0.00
CA TYR A 109 -5.63 -8.28 0.75
C TYR A 109 -5.72 -7.66 2.16
N LEU A 110 -6.21 -6.42 2.27
CA LEU A 110 -6.37 -5.74 3.57
C LEU A 110 -7.39 -6.45 4.46
N SER A 111 -8.46 -7.00 3.87
CA SER A 111 -9.49 -7.75 4.58
C SER A 111 -8.98 -9.09 5.10
N LEU A 112 -8.23 -9.84 4.28
CA LEU A 112 -7.55 -11.07 4.70
C LEU A 112 -6.62 -10.79 5.88
N ARG A 113 -5.81 -9.75 5.77
CA ARG A 113 -4.91 -9.34 6.87
C ARG A 113 -5.68 -8.97 8.14
N GLN A 114 -6.83 -8.30 8.01
CA GLN A 114 -7.70 -7.97 9.13
C GLN A 114 -8.30 -9.23 9.79
N ILE A 115 -8.77 -10.18 9.00
CA ILE A 115 -9.32 -11.47 9.48
C ILE A 115 -8.25 -12.24 10.26
N LEU A 116 -7.05 -12.39 9.69
CA LEU A 116 -5.94 -13.08 10.36
C LEU A 116 -5.55 -12.36 11.65
N ASN A 117 -5.55 -11.02 11.65
CA ASN A 117 -5.25 -10.24 12.85
C ASN A 117 -6.29 -10.48 13.94
N LEU A 118 -7.59 -10.52 13.61
CA LEU A 118 -8.64 -10.80 14.58
C LEU A 118 -8.56 -12.23 15.13
N ALA A 119 -8.20 -13.20 14.29
CA ALA A 119 -8.10 -14.61 14.69
C ALA A 119 -6.90 -14.90 15.61
N ILE A 120 -5.77 -14.22 15.40
CA ILE A 120 -4.48 -14.64 15.96
C ILE A 120 -3.86 -13.60 16.90
N SER A 121 -3.99 -12.31 16.59
CA SER A 121 -3.32 -11.24 17.33
C SER A 121 -3.70 -11.16 18.82
N PRO A 122 -4.97 -11.35 19.24
CA PRO A 122 -5.35 -11.33 20.66
C PRO A 122 -4.67 -12.42 21.50
N ARG A 123 -4.19 -13.50 20.88
CA ARG A 123 -3.48 -14.60 21.55
C ARG A 123 -1.98 -14.36 21.65
N LEU A 124 -1.42 -13.56 20.75
CA LEU A 124 0.03 -13.34 20.66
C LEU A 124 0.49 -12.05 21.36
N LEU A 125 -0.38 -11.03 21.44
CA LEU A 125 -0.04 -9.66 21.83
C LEU A 125 -1.15 -9.02 22.67
N GLY A 126 -0.76 -8.15 23.62
CA GLY A 126 -1.69 -7.22 24.25
C GLY A 126 -2.34 -6.27 23.23
N ARG A 127 -3.60 -5.87 23.47
CA ARG A 127 -4.44 -5.11 22.53
C ARG A 127 -3.75 -3.86 21.96
N ASP A 128 -3.09 -3.07 22.79
CA ASP A 128 -2.45 -1.82 22.36
C ASP A 128 -1.22 -2.07 21.48
N ASN A 129 -0.44 -3.10 21.82
CA ASN A 129 0.74 -3.49 21.03
C ASN A 129 0.34 -4.12 19.69
N ALA A 130 -0.74 -4.90 19.67
CA ALA A 130 -1.34 -5.42 18.44
C ALA A 130 -1.80 -4.29 17.50
N ILE A 131 -2.46 -3.25 18.04
CA ILE A 131 -2.90 -2.08 17.27
C ILE A 131 -1.70 -1.32 16.72
N ALA A 132 -0.67 -1.10 17.55
CA ALA A 132 0.55 -0.40 17.15
C ALA A 132 1.32 -1.16 16.04
N ALA A 133 1.49 -2.48 16.21
CA ALA A 133 2.14 -3.33 15.20
C ALA A 133 1.35 -3.35 13.89
N LYS A 134 0.03 -3.46 13.93
CA LYS A 134 -0.82 -3.44 12.74
C LYS A 134 -0.68 -2.14 11.95
N ARG A 135 -0.74 -1.00 12.67
CA ARG A 135 -0.77 0.34 12.09
C ARG A 135 0.61 0.86 11.67
N SER A 136 1.69 0.18 12.03
CA SER A 136 3.05 0.49 11.55
C SER A 136 3.11 0.50 10.02
N LEU A 137 2.43 -0.45 9.37
CA LEU A 137 2.37 -0.57 7.92
C LEU A 137 1.76 0.66 7.25
N TYR A 138 0.83 1.35 7.89
CA TYR A 138 0.20 2.52 7.30
C TYR A 138 1.21 3.64 7.06
N SER A 139 2.15 3.83 7.99
CA SER A 139 3.20 4.83 7.81
C SER A 139 4.08 4.53 6.60
N PHE A 140 4.48 3.27 6.40
CA PHE A 140 5.27 2.87 5.23
C PHE A 140 4.48 2.91 3.94
N PHE A 141 3.19 2.54 3.97
CA PHE A 141 2.30 2.62 2.83
C PHE A 141 2.10 4.06 2.35
N ILE A 142 1.94 5.01 3.27
CA ILE A 142 1.83 6.44 2.93
C ILE A 142 3.11 6.92 2.25
N LEU A 143 4.29 6.61 2.83
CA LEU A 143 5.56 6.99 2.22
C LEU A 143 5.76 6.36 0.83
N LEU A 144 5.43 5.08 0.69
CA LEU A 144 5.44 4.39 -0.60
C LEU A 144 4.56 5.12 -1.61
N CYS A 145 3.32 5.46 -1.24
CA CYS A 145 2.40 6.16 -2.13
C CYS A 145 2.96 7.51 -2.59
N PHE A 146 3.62 8.26 -1.69
CA PHE A 146 4.29 9.51 -2.07
C PHE A 146 5.42 9.30 -3.06
N VAL A 147 6.30 8.34 -2.78
CA VAL A 147 7.42 8.02 -3.67
C VAL A 147 6.88 7.58 -5.03
N MET A 148 5.90 6.69 -5.08
CA MET A 148 5.30 6.23 -6.34
C MET A 148 4.66 7.37 -7.15
N ILE A 149 4.05 8.36 -6.51
CA ILE A 149 3.51 9.54 -7.20
C ILE A 149 4.62 10.37 -7.83
N LEU A 150 5.70 10.63 -7.09
CA LEU A 150 6.88 11.34 -7.61
C LEU A 150 7.55 10.57 -8.75
N THR A 151 7.72 9.27 -8.57
CA THR A 151 8.28 8.36 -9.58
C THR A 151 7.41 8.29 -10.82
N THR A 152 6.08 8.29 -10.68
CA THR A 152 5.16 8.38 -11.83
C THR A 152 5.40 9.66 -12.62
N GLY A 153 5.56 10.80 -11.95
CA GLY A 153 5.91 12.07 -12.60
C GLY A 153 7.24 11.99 -13.35
N ALA A 154 8.27 11.42 -12.72
CA ALA A 154 9.58 11.24 -13.34
C ALA A 154 9.54 10.30 -14.55
N VAL A 155 8.89 9.14 -14.43
CA VAL A 155 8.73 8.16 -15.52
C VAL A 155 8.06 8.79 -16.75
N ILE A 156 7.01 9.58 -16.52
CA ILE A 156 6.30 10.28 -17.61
C ILE A 156 7.21 11.35 -18.24
N PHE A 157 7.91 12.14 -17.42
CA PHE A 157 8.78 13.22 -17.89
C PHE A 157 9.95 12.69 -18.73
N PHE A 158 10.61 11.62 -18.27
CA PHE A 158 11.74 11.00 -18.96
C PHE A 158 11.32 10.01 -20.06
N LYS A 159 10.02 9.78 -20.26
CA LYS A 159 9.48 8.79 -21.22
C LYS A 159 10.15 7.42 -21.06
N ALA A 160 10.30 6.98 -19.82
CA ALA A 160 10.94 5.70 -19.53
C ALA A 160 10.15 4.54 -20.13
N ASP A 161 10.87 3.48 -20.54
CA ASP A 161 10.23 2.27 -21.05
C ASP A 161 9.30 1.63 -20.00
N GLY A 162 8.26 0.94 -20.48
CA GLY A 162 7.29 0.27 -19.62
C GLY A 162 7.94 -0.78 -18.72
N SER A 163 8.94 -1.51 -19.23
CA SER A 163 9.66 -2.54 -18.47
C SER A 163 10.48 -1.93 -17.34
N VAL A 164 11.20 -0.84 -17.62
CA VAL A 164 11.98 -0.10 -16.62
C VAL A 164 11.06 0.46 -15.54
N SER A 165 9.95 1.06 -15.95
CA SER A 165 8.95 1.63 -15.03
C SER A 165 8.41 0.57 -14.06
N ARG A 166 8.05 -0.61 -14.56
CA ARG A 166 7.60 -1.73 -13.71
C ARG A 166 8.64 -2.17 -12.70
N VAL A 167 9.90 -2.33 -13.13
CA VAL A 167 11.00 -2.71 -12.23
C VAL A 167 11.18 -1.69 -11.12
N VAL A 168 11.13 -0.40 -11.45
CA VAL A 168 11.23 0.67 -10.45
C VAL A 168 10.08 0.58 -9.44
N PHE A 169 8.82 0.50 -9.89
CA PHE A 169 7.70 0.41 -8.96
C PHE A 169 7.71 -0.88 -8.11
N TYR A 170 8.07 -2.04 -8.68
CA TYR A 170 8.25 -3.25 -7.89
C TYR A 170 9.36 -3.10 -6.85
N SER A 171 10.46 -2.44 -7.20
CA SER A 171 11.56 -2.19 -6.26
C SER A 171 11.15 -1.25 -5.12
N GLU A 172 10.33 -0.24 -5.39
CA GLU A 172 9.77 0.64 -4.37
C GLU A 172 8.82 -0.12 -3.43
N ILE A 173 7.88 -0.89 -3.98
CA ILE A 173 6.96 -1.72 -3.20
C ILE A 173 7.75 -2.68 -2.31
N ALA A 174 8.74 -3.38 -2.87
CA ALA A 174 9.58 -4.32 -2.13
C ALA A 174 10.39 -3.63 -1.02
N LEU A 175 11.01 -2.49 -1.32
CA LEU A 175 11.81 -1.74 -0.35
C LEU A 175 10.96 -1.27 0.83
N PHE A 176 9.82 -0.62 0.57
CA PHE A 176 8.95 -0.13 1.64
C PHE A 176 8.31 -1.27 2.43
N PHE A 177 7.96 -2.38 1.77
CA PHE A 177 7.49 -3.58 2.45
C PHE A 177 8.58 -4.17 3.37
N LEU A 178 9.81 -4.31 2.91
CA LEU A 178 10.93 -4.80 3.73
C LEU A 178 11.26 -3.86 4.90
N CYS A 179 11.29 -2.55 4.67
CA CYS A 179 11.49 -1.57 5.73
C CYS A 179 10.40 -1.69 6.81
N SER A 180 9.15 -1.88 6.39
CA SER A 180 8.03 -2.07 7.31
C SER A 180 8.15 -3.37 8.11
N MET A 181 8.66 -4.45 7.50
CA MET A 181 8.92 -5.74 8.16
C MET A 181 10.03 -5.62 9.20
N VAL A 182 11.15 -5.01 8.82
CA VAL A 182 12.28 -4.77 9.73
C VAL A 182 11.82 -3.94 10.92
N LYS A 183 11.02 -2.90 10.70
CA LYS A 183 10.55 -2.02 11.78
C LYS A 183 9.53 -2.68 12.68
N THR A 184 8.62 -3.47 12.12
CA THR A 184 7.69 -4.29 12.91
C THR A 184 8.44 -5.33 13.73
N THR A 185 9.49 -5.94 13.17
CA THR A 185 10.39 -6.87 13.89
C THR A 185 11.11 -6.19 15.05
N GLN A 186 11.70 -5.01 14.83
CA GLN A 186 12.37 -4.22 15.86
C GLN A 186 11.42 -3.87 17.00
N PHE A 187 10.18 -3.48 16.67
CA PHE A 187 9.14 -3.21 17.66
C PHE A 187 8.76 -4.46 18.46
N LEU A 188 8.41 -5.55 17.78
CA LEU A 188 7.94 -6.78 18.42
C LEU A 188 9.02 -7.44 19.29
N ARG A 189 10.29 -7.38 18.89
CA ARG A 189 11.41 -7.88 19.72
C ARG A 189 11.55 -7.15 21.06
N ASN A 190 11.09 -5.90 21.14
CA ASN A 190 11.11 -5.12 22.39
C ASN A 190 9.92 -5.42 23.31
N VAL A 191 8.89 -6.10 22.81
CA VAL A 191 7.61 -6.29 23.50
C VAL A 191 7.31 -7.77 23.76
N CYS A 192 7.78 -8.68 22.90
CA CYS A 192 7.44 -10.09 22.93
C CYS A 192 8.67 -10.99 22.69
N SER A 193 8.49 -12.29 22.93
CA SER A 193 9.51 -13.28 22.63
C SER A 193 9.82 -13.38 21.13
N LYS A 194 11.00 -13.90 20.79
CA LYS A 194 11.43 -14.11 19.40
C LYS A 194 10.47 -15.00 18.62
N LEU A 195 9.90 -16.02 19.26
CA LEU A 195 8.93 -16.94 18.65
C LEU A 195 7.63 -16.22 18.29
N HIS A 196 7.07 -15.41 19.20
CA HIS A 196 5.86 -14.63 18.93
C HIS A 196 6.08 -13.61 17.80
N THR A 197 7.25 -12.99 17.77
CA THR A 197 7.64 -12.08 16.67
C THR A 197 7.65 -12.81 15.32
N PHE A 198 8.25 -14.00 15.27
CA PHE A 198 8.29 -14.82 14.06
C PHE A 198 6.88 -15.22 13.59
N LEU A 199 6.06 -15.78 14.50
CA LEU A 199 4.68 -16.19 14.20
C LEU A 199 3.81 -15.03 13.71
N TYR A 200 3.98 -13.84 14.31
CA TYR A 200 3.30 -12.62 13.87
C TYR A 200 3.65 -12.28 12.43
N LEU A 201 4.95 -12.21 12.10
CA LEU A 201 5.41 -11.84 10.76
C LEU A 201 4.96 -12.84 9.70
N CYS A 202 5.12 -14.14 9.99
CA CYS A 202 4.68 -15.19 9.09
C CYS A 202 3.19 -15.07 8.79
N THR A 203 2.37 -14.87 9.82
CA THR A 203 0.92 -14.95 9.63
C THR A 203 0.29 -13.65 9.12
N LEU A 204 0.72 -12.49 9.61
CA LEU A 204 0.04 -11.22 9.33
C LEU A 204 0.68 -10.42 8.20
N GLU A 205 1.88 -10.79 7.79
CA GLU A 205 2.63 -10.03 6.79
C GLU A 205 3.00 -10.93 5.60
N ILE A 206 3.65 -12.07 5.86
CA ILE A 206 4.13 -12.97 4.80
C ILE A 206 2.97 -13.72 4.14
N VAL A 207 2.05 -14.33 4.91
CA VAL A 207 0.93 -15.11 4.34
C VAL A 207 0.03 -14.25 3.43
N PRO A 208 -0.49 -13.08 3.85
CA PRO A 208 -1.30 -12.24 2.96
C PRO A 208 -0.54 -11.78 1.71
N ALA A 209 0.75 -11.46 1.84
CA ALA A 209 1.57 -11.06 0.70
C ALA A 209 1.80 -12.23 -0.26
N ALA A 210 2.08 -13.42 0.26
CA ALA A 210 2.23 -14.63 -0.53
C ALA A 210 0.94 -14.99 -1.28
N VAL A 211 -0.23 -14.89 -0.62
CA VAL A 211 -1.53 -15.10 -1.28
C VAL A 211 -1.73 -14.11 -2.44
N LEU A 212 -1.40 -12.83 -2.24
CA LEU A 212 -1.50 -11.81 -3.30
C LEU A 212 -0.54 -12.12 -4.46
N VAL A 213 0.71 -12.48 -4.19
CA VAL A 213 1.68 -12.82 -5.25
C VAL A 213 1.28 -14.10 -5.98
N LEU A 214 0.88 -15.14 -5.25
CA LEU A 214 0.43 -16.41 -5.85
C LEU A 214 -0.80 -16.20 -6.74
N SER A 215 -1.71 -15.30 -6.36
CA SER A 215 -2.87 -14.98 -7.19
C SER A 215 -2.53 -14.39 -8.55
N THR A 216 -1.31 -13.87 -8.75
CA THR A 216 -0.85 -13.43 -10.09
C THR A 216 -0.26 -14.56 -10.93
N LEU A 217 0.17 -15.65 -10.29
CA LEU A 217 0.79 -16.79 -10.96
C LEU A 217 -0.23 -17.83 -11.41
N VAL A 218 -1.39 -17.86 -10.74
CA VAL A 218 -2.54 -18.72 -11.03
C VAL A 218 -3.52 -17.96 -11.91
#